data_AF-A0A811KEV5-F1
#
_entry.id   AF-A0A811KEV5-F1
#
_cell.length_a   1.000
_cell.length_b   1.000
_cell.length_c   1.000
_cell.angle_alpha   90.00
_cell.angle_beta   90.00
_cell.angle_gamma   90.00
#
_symmetry.space_group_name_H-M   'P 1'
#
loop_
_entity.id
_entity.type
_entity.pdbx_description
1 polymer ?
#
loop_
_entity_poly.entity_id
_entity_poly.type
_entity_poly.pdbx_seq_one_letter_code
_entity_poly.pdbx_strand_id
1 'polypeptide(L)'
;MNRLACVLLLLSTAVNAAYFGVYIGDITSNDNLIAKAFIANRTTIQLSEVNIPDDINYTFGIKNGDIIEKLKVMYIVEGKGRKAFSKRLRNDTDIPENSRLVLRIPRGVDKWEKLVINDEEKQIEIASVDINKPYPEPFCCLQTNQFQGIQGKHYNVSTGPVTVLDSHTVRISKFAFDGTKAPDGWIFAGKGGVSQETGHKLQVLGRDEVVQCALHEQYVGDGELIARLPPNVSVYDIDYLAVFCYQYDVDFGHLDVNFTPEENPLPAYIPPTSDQPFPAPKKCD
;
A
#
# COMPACT_ATOMS: atom_id res chain seq x y z
N MET A 1 -54.18 3.49 -16.48
CA MET A 1 -53.39 3.48 -15.23
C MET A 1 -52.31 2.41 -15.34
N ASN A 2 -51.13 2.70 -14.80
CA ASN A 2 -49.89 1.90 -14.73
C ASN A 2 -48.90 2.04 -15.91
N ARG A 3 -48.02 3.04 -15.78
CA ARG A 3 -46.67 3.01 -16.33
C ARG A 3 -45.75 2.40 -15.27
N LEU A 4 -45.14 1.25 -15.57
CA LEU A 4 -44.01 0.73 -14.80
C LEU A 4 -42.81 1.65 -15.05
N ALA A 5 -42.35 2.36 -14.02
CA ALA A 5 -41.06 3.03 -14.03
C ALA A 5 -39.98 1.97 -13.71
N CYS A 6 -39.17 1.65 -14.70
CA CYS A 6 -37.97 0.85 -14.51
C CYS A 6 -36.93 1.72 -13.81
N VAL A 7 -36.76 1.53 -12.51
CA VAL A 7 -35.70 2.18 -11.72
C VAL A 7 -34.40 1.47 -12.07
N LEU A 8 -33.63 2.08 -12.97
CA LEU A 8 -32.27 1.65 -13.27
C LEU A 8 -31.40 2.02 -12.05
N LEU A 9 -31.20 1.06 -11.15
CA LEU A 9 -30.19 1.16 -10.09
C LEU A 9 -28.81 1.20 -10.77
N LEU A 10 -28.25 2.40 -10.90
CA LEU A 10 -26.83 2.59 -11.15
C LEU A 10 -26.08 2.08 -9.92
N LEU A 11 -25.73 0.80 -9.92
CA LEU A 11 -24.67 0.27 -9.07
C LEU A 11 -23.38 0.94 -9.56
N SER A 12 -23.00 2.06 -8.93
CA SER A 12 -21.64 2.54 -8.99
C SER A 12 -20.78 1.46 -8.34
N THR A 13 -20.21 0.56 -9.14
CA THR A 13 -19.06 -0.21 -8.72
C THR A 13 -17.97 0.81 -8.46
N ALA A 14 -17.82 1.25 -7.21
CA ALA A 14 -16.66 1.98 -6.78
C ALA A 14 -15.49 1.03 -7.00
N VAL A 15 -14.82 1.18 -8.15
CA VAL A 15 -13.48 0.64 -8.32
C VAL A 15 -12.69 1.29 -7.21
N ASN A 16 -12.31 0.49 -6.23
CA ASN A 16 -11.65 1.00 -5.05
C ASN A 16 -10.35 1.68 -5.51
N ALA A 17 -10.28 3.00 -5.35
CA ALA A 17 -9.17 3.78 -5.86
C ALA A 17 -7.91 3.39 -5.07
N ALA A 18 -6.80 3.17 -5.76
CA ALA A 18 -5.55 2.81 -5.10
C ALA A 18 -5.11 3.95 -4.15
N TYR A 19 -4.78 3.61 -2.91
CA TYR A 19 -4.27 4.57 -1.94
C TYR A 19 -2.79 4.93 -2.21
N PHE A 20 -2.52 6.21 -2.46
CA PHE A 20 -1.18 6.71 -2.80
C PHE A 20 -0.45 7.44 -1.67
N GLY A 21 -1.12 7.69 -0.54
CA GLY A 21 -0.57 8.40 0.61
C GLY A 21 -1.38 9.64 0.97
N VAL A 22 -0.76 10.53 1.75
CA VAL A 22 -1.37 11.80 2.15
C VAL A 22 -1.36 12.77 0.98
N TYR A 23 -2.54 13.08 0.44
CA TYR A 23 -2.69 14.01 -0.69
C TYR A 23 -2.26 15.43 -0.30
N ILE A 24 -1.34 16.03 -1.06
CA ILE A 24 -0.81 17.39 -0.82
C ILE A 24 -1.25 18.42 -1.84
N GLY A 25 -1.82 18.01 -2.98
CA GLY A 25 -2.39 18.92 -3.95
C GLY A 25 -2.25 18.44 -5.38
N ASP A 26 -2.91 19.17 -6.28
CA ASP A 26 -2.75 19.03 -7.73
C ASP A 26 -1.59 19.92 -8.18
N ILE A 27 -0.71 19.37 -9.01
CA ILE A 27 0.33 20.10 -9.72
C ILE A 27 -0.28 20.53 -11.05
N THR A 28 -0.39 21.83 -11.29
CA THR A 28 -1.01 22.38 -12.49
C THR A 28 -0.08 23.35 -13.22
N SER A 29 -0.15 23.37 -14.55
CA SER A 29 0.52 24.37 -15.40
C SER A 29 -0.50 24.95 -16.39
N ASN A 30 -0.69 26.27 -16.38
CA ASN A 30 -1.70 26.97 -17.19
C ASN A 30 -3.10 26.32 -17.09
N ASP A 31 -3.55 26.07 -15.85
CA ASP A 31 -4.82 25.40 -15.53
C ASP A 31 -4.96 23.93 -15.98
N ASN A 32 -3.93 23.35 -16.61
CA ASN A 32 -3.91 21.93 -16.96
C ASN A 32 -3.31 21.11 -15.81
N LEU A 33 -3.98 20.03 -15.45
CA LEU A 33 -3.47 19.06 -14.48
C LEU A 33 -2.25 18.34 -15.03
N ILE A 34 -1.12 18.48 -14.35
CA ILE A 34 0.11 17.74 -14.64
C ILE A 34 0.15 16.44 -13.84
N ALA A 35 -0.19 16.48 -12.55
CA ALA A 35 -0.25 15.30 -11.70
C ALA A 35 -0.94 15.60 -10.37
N LYS A 36 -1.44 14.57 -9.69
CA LYS A 36 -1.83 14.65 -8.28
C LYS A 36 -0.70 14.16 -7.39
N ALA A 37 -0.37 14.89 -6.34
CA ALA A 37 0.78 14.60 -5.49
C ALA A 37 0.38 14.08 -4.10
N PHE A 38 1.11 13.06 -3.63
CA PHE A 38 0.86 12.38 -2.36
C PHE A 38 2.16 12.11 -1.62
N ILE A 39 2.23 12.41 -0.33
CA ILE A 39 3.32 11.95 0.53
C ILE A 39 3.04 10.50 0.90
N ALA A 40 3.83 9.58 0.35
CA ALA A 40 3.67 8.15 0.58
C ALA A 40 4.33 7.68 1.88
N ASN A 41 5.46 8.26 2.23
CA ASN A 41 6.17 8.07 3.50
C ASN A 41 7.23 9.18 3.64
N ARG A 42 8.04 9.13 4.70
CA ARG A 42 9.07 10.13 4.97
C ARG A 42 9.99 10.44 3.79
N THR A 43 10.33 9.48 2.94
CA THR A 43 11.33 9.66 1.86
C THR A 43 10.75 9.50 0.46
N THR A 44 9.42 9.51 0.33
CA THR A 44 8.77 9.22 -0.96
C THR A 44 7.56 10.09 -1.19
N ILE A 45 7.52 10.74 -2.35
CA ILE A 45 6.31 11.33 -2.91
C ILE A 45 5.86 10.48 -4.09
N GLN A 46 4.56 10.27 -4.21
CA GLN A 46 3.95 9.62 -5.37
C GLN A 46 3.17 10.64 -6.18
N LEU A 47 3.26 10.50 -7.49
CA LEU A 47 2.42 11.23 -8.43
C LEU A 47 1.48 10.23 -9.11
N SER A 48 0.20 10.60 -9.24
CA SER A 48 -0.77 9.87 -10.06
C SER A 48 -1.35 10.78 -11.13
N GLU A 49 -2.00 10.18 -12.12
CA GLU A 49 -2.61 10.92 -13.24
C GLU A 49 -1.59 11.83 -13.93
N VAL A 50 -0.35 11.34 -14.09
CA VAL A 50 0.76 12.13 -14.62
C VAL A 50 0.58 12.34 -16.11
N ASN A 51 0.43 13.60 -16.52
CA ASN A 51 0.29 14.06 -17.89
C ASN A 51 1.21 15.26 -18.09
N ILE A 52 2.46 15.01 -18.48
CA ILE A 52 3.44 16.08 -18.70
C ILE A 52 3.48 16.33 -20.21
N PRO A 53 3.39 17.60 -20.67
CA PRO A 53 3.48 17.91 -22.09
C PRO A 53 4.80 17.43 -22.70
N ASP A 54 4.71 16.72 -23.83
CA ASP A 54 5.87 16.14 -24.54
C ASP A 54 6.84 17.20 -25.10
N ASP A 55 6.38 18.44 -25.25
CA ASP A 55 7.15 19.56 -25.81
C ASP A 55 8.03 20.27 -24.77
N ILE A 56 7.98 19.85 -23.50
CA ILE A 56 8.75 20.45 -22.42
C ILE A 56 9.84 19.48 -21.97
N ASN A 57 11.10 19.90 -22.04
CA ASN A 57 12.17 19.20 -21.33
C ASN A 57 12.07 19.55 -19.83
N TYR A 58 11.62 18.62 -19.00
CA TYR A 58 11.31 18.90 -17.59
C TYR A 58 12.25 18.18 -16.63
N THR A 59 12.37 18.76 -15.43
CA THR A 59 13.02 18.12 -14.29
C THR A 59 12.18 18.26 -13.04
N PHE A 60 12.10 17.19 -12.25
CA PHE A 60 11.56 17.27 -10.91
C PHE A 60 12.63 17.75 -9.94
N GLY A 61 12.26 18.68 -9.07
CA GLY A 61 13.12 19.19 -8.02
C GLY A 61 12.36 19.36 -6.71
N ILE A 62 13.10 19.56 -5.63
CA ILE A 62 12.59 19.92 -4.31
C ILE A 62 13.20 21.24 -3.89
N LYS A 63 12.39 22.06 -3.22
CA LYS A 63 12.74 23.45 -2.90
C LYS A 63 12.53 23.74 -1.41
N ASN A 64 13.43 24.50 -0.82
CA ASN A 64 13.31 25.07 0.52
C ASN A 64 13.98 26.44 0.51
N GLY A 65 13.19 27.51 0.60
CA GLY A 65 13.65 28.87 0.30
C GLY A 65 14.32 28.95 -1.08
N ASP A 66 15.57 29.41 -1.10
CA ASP A 66 16.38 29.56 -2.32
C ASP A 66 17.11 28.27 -2.74
N ILE A 67 17.08 27.23 -1.90
CA ILE A 67 17.76 25.96 -2.19
C ILE A 67 16.85 25.10 -3.07
N ILE A 68 17.34 24.72 -4.24
CA ILE A 68 16.68 23.78 -5.16
C ILE A 68 17.60 22.58 -5.38
N GLU A 69 17.06 21.37 -5.20
CA GLU A 69 17.77 20.11 -5.46
C GLU A 69 17.03 19.30 -6.54
N LYS A 70 17.71 18.95 -7.63
CA LYS A 70 17.16 18.09 -8.70
C LYS A 70 16.99 16.66 -8.19
N LEU A 71 15.83 16.06 -8.41
CA LEU A 71 15.56 14.67 -8.07
C LEU A 71 16.27 13.73 -9.06
N LYS A 72 17.03 12.78 -8.53
CA LYS A 72 17.88 11.85 -9.31
C LYS A 72 17.35 10.43 -9.35
N VAL A 73 16.41 10.09 -8.48
CA VAL A 73 15.93 8.73 -8.29
C VAL A 73 14.42 8.74 -8.35
N MET A 74 13.91 8.31 -9.50
CA MET A 74 12.49 8.25 -9.80
C MET A 74 12.17 6.90 -10.42
N TYR A 75 10.95 6.45 -10.21
CA TYR A 75 10.46 5.20 -10.79
C TYR A 75 9.08 5.44 -11.40
N ILE A 76 8.79 4.71 -12.46
CA ILE A 76 7.45 4.53 -12.98
C ILE A 76 6.91 3.20 -12.48
N VAL A 77 5.67 3.18 -12.02
CA VAL A 77 4.98 1.95 -11.64
C VAL A 77 4.35 1.33 -12.89
N GLU A 78 4.82 0.14 -13.24
CA GLU A 78 4.32 -0.66 -14.35
C GLU A 78 3.64 -1.93 -13.83
N GLY A 79 2.81 -2.56 -14.67
CA GLY A 79 2.07 -3.77 -14.32
C GLY A 79 0.82 -3.50 -13.48
N LYS A 80 0.12 -4.59 -13.11
CA LYS A 80 -1.10 -4.54 -12.31
C LYS A 80 -1.11 -5.65 -11.27
N GLY A 81 -1.77 -5.41 -10.15
CA GLY A 81 -1.94 -6.39 -9.09
C GLY A 81 -0.60 -6.96 -8.61
N ARG A 82 -0.49 -8.29 -8.53
CA ARG A 82 0.73 -9.00 -8.07
C ARG A 82 1.94 -8.84 -8.99
N LYS A 83 1.71 -8.39 -10.22
CA LYS A 83 2.76 -8.13 -11.20
C LYS A 83 3.18 -6.66 -11.25
N ALA A 84 2.67 -5.82 -10.34
CA ALA A 84 3.09 -4.44 -10.27
C ALA A 84 4.54 -4.32 -9.78
N PHE A 85 5.33 -3.46 -10.41
CA PHE A 85 6.71 -3.19 -10.02
C PHE A 85 7.09 -1.74 -10.34
N SER A 86 8.11 -1.24 -9.65
CA SER A 86 8.68 0.11 -9.83
C SER A 86 9.91 0.02 -10.72
N LYS A 87 9.80 0.45 -11.97
CA LYS A 87 10.91 0.51 -12.93
C LYS A 87 11.62 1.84 -12.81
N ARG A 88 12.94 1.82 -12.66
CA ARG A 88 13.72 3.05 -12.54
C ARG A 88 13.68 3.85 -13.85
N LEU A 89 13.33 5.13 -13.75
CA LEU A 89 13.41 6.05 -14.89
C LEU A 89 14.86 6.41 -15.20
N ARG A 90 15.20 6.45 -16.48
CA ARG A 90 16.47 6.97 -17.02
C ARG A 90 16.18 8.29 -17.74
N ASN A 91 17.22 9.10 -17.99
CA ASN A 91 17.05 10.45 -18.54
C ASN A 91 16.19 10.50 -19.83
N ASP A 92 16.29 9.48 -20.69
CA ASP A 92 15.59 9.44 -21.99
C ASP A 92 14.34 8.55 -21.96
N THR A 93 13.75 8.33 -20.77
CA THR A 93 12.56 7.47 -20.64
C THR A 93 11.30 8.31 -20.76
N ASP A 94 10.53 8.10 -21.82
CA ASP A 94 9.19 8.68 -21.95
C ASP A 94 8.32 8.24 -20.77
N ILE A 95 7.62 9.21 -20.19
CA ILE A 95 6.64 8.97 -19.13
C ILE A 95 5.26 8.93 -19.79
N PRO A 96 4.60 7.77 -19.88
CA PRO A 96 3.27 7.67 -20.46
C PRO A 96 2.27 8.54 -19.70
N GLU A 97 1.28 9.03 -20.44
CA GLU A 97 0.10 9.69 -19.86
C GLU A 97 -0.60 8.80 -18.84
N ASN A 98 -1.22 9.45 -17.86
CA ASN A 98 -1.94 8.82 -16.75
C ASN A 98 -1.10 7.78 -15.98
N SER A 99 0.22 7.98 -15.93
CA SER A 99 1.13 7.08 -15.20
C SER A 99 1.19 7.39 -13.71
N ARG A 100 1.76 6.44 -12.95
CA ARG A 100 2.09 6.59 -11.53
C ARG A 100 3.60 6.67 -11.37
N LEU A 101 4.08 7.77 -10.79
CA LEU A 101 5.50 7.96 -10.48
C LEU A 101 5.77 7.84 -8.98
N VAL A 102 6.96 7.36 -8.67
CA VAL A 102 7.51 7.25 -7.31
C VAL A 102 8.80 8.07 -7.27
N LEU A 103 8.76 9.18 -6.55
CA LEU A 103 9.86 10.12 -6.42
C LEU A 103 10.57 9.90 -5.09
N ARG A 104 11.87 9.60 -5.10
CA ARG A 104 12.67 9.48 -3.87
C ARG A 104 13.17 10.84 -3.43
N ILE A 105 12.74 11.24 -2.25
CA ILE A 105 13.06 12.54 -1.66
C ILE A 105 14.30 12.38 -0.75
N PRO A 106 15.44 13.00 -1.08
CA PRO A 106 16.63 12.95 -0.26
C PRO A 106 16.39 13.60 1.09
N ARG A 107 16.96 13.03 2.14
CA ARG A 107 16.91 13.52 3.54
C ARG A 107 15.52 13.53 4.19
N GLY A 108 14.44 13.33 3.42
CA GLY A 108 13.06 13.25 3.89
C GLY A 108 12.23 14.49 3.53
N VAL A 109 10.93 14.30 3.34
CA VAL A 109 9.98 15.35 2.92
C VAL A 109 9.90 16.51 3.93
N ASP A 110 10.18 16.26 5.20
CA ASP A 110 10.21 17.27 6.27
C ASP A 110 11.31 18.33 6.12
N LYS A 111 12.23 18.15 5.17
CA LYS A 111 13.30 19.11 4.86
C LYS A 111 12.96 20.07 3.72
N TRP A 112 11.79 19.92 3.11
CA TRP A 112 11.45 20.58 1.85
C TRP A 112 10.08 21.24 1.95
N GLU A 113 9.95 22.39 1.33
CA GLU A 113 8.73 23.19 1.33
C GLU A 113 7.88 22.90 0.09
N LYS A 114 8.50 22.60 -1.06
CA LYS A 114 7.80 22.35 -2.32
C LYS A 114 8.42 21.22 -3.12
N LEU A 115 7.58 20.51 -3.85
CA LEU A 115 7.96 19.75 -5.04
C LEU A 115 7.75 20.67 -6.24
N VAL A 116 8.76 20.81 -7.08
CA VAL A 116 8.75 21.69 -8.26
C VAL A 116 8.99 20.87 -9.54
N ILE A 117 8.39 21.32 -10.63
CA ILE A 117 8.72 20.88 -11.98
C ILE A 117 9.29 22.09 -12.70
N ASN A 118 10.50 21.95 -13.23
CA ASN A 118 11.19 23.01 -13.96
C ASN A 118 11.35 22.64 -15.42
N ASP A 119 11.22 23.63 -16.30
CA ASP A 119 11.69 23.53 -17.69
C ASP A 119 13.22 23.63 -17.68
N GLU A 120 13.91 22.58 -18.11
CA GLU A 120 15.36 22.48 -18.10
C GLU A 120 16.02 23.36 -19.16
N GLU A 121 15.34 23.63 -20.28
CA GLU A 121 15.88 24.53 -21.30
C GLU A 121 15.76 25.98 -20.88
N LYS A 122 14.59 26.36 -20.35
CA LYS A 122 14.29 27.74 -19.94
C LYS A 122 14.79 28.09 -18.54
N GLN A 123 15.14 27.09 -17.73
CA GLN A 123 15.56 27.24 -16.32
C GLN A 123 14.50 27.99 -15.48
N ILE A 124 13.22 27.68 -15.69
CA ILE A 124 12.09 28.27 -14.96
C ILE A 124 11.23 27.19 -14.29
N GLU A 125 10.63 27.54 -13.16
CA GLU A 125 9.60 26.74 -12.50
C GLU A 125 8.30 26.81 -13.31
N ILE A 126 7.81 25.66 -13.80
CA ILE A 126 6.57 25.58 -14.60
C ILE A 126 5.36 25.18 -13.78
N ALA A 127 5.57 24.44 -12.69
CA ALA A 127 4.54 24.01 -11.77
C ALA A 127 5.15 23.62 -10.43
N SER A 128 4.37 23.73 -9.36
CA SER A 128 4.79 23.27 -8.04
C SER A 128 3.61 22.87 -7.17
N VAL A 129 3.90 22.15 -6.09
CA VAL A 129 2.96 21.84 -5.01
C VAL A 129 3.67 21.96 -3.67
N ASP A 130 2.95 22.50 -2.69
CA ASP A 130 3.47 22.66 -1.33
C ASP A 130 3.50 21.32 -0.59
N ILE A 131 4.61 21.06 0.11
CA ILE A 131 4.79 19.93 1.03
C ILE A 131 4.43 20.43 2.43
N ASN A 132 3.14 20.65 2.67
CA ASN A 132 2.63 21.29 3.88
C ASN A 132 1.89 20.34 4.83
N LYS A 133 1.90 19.03 4.53
CA LYS A 133 1.28 17.99 5.35
C LYS A 133 2.34 17.07 5.96
N PRO A 134 2.08 16.50 7.15
CA PRO A 134 2.96 15.49 7.72
C PRO A 134 3.02 14.26 6.83
N TYR A 135 4.16 13.57 6.82
CA TYR A 135 4.24 12.24 6.22
C TYR A 135 3.53 11.23 7.13
N PRO A 136 2.88 10.22 6.55
CA PRO A 136 2.26 9.16 7.33
C PRO A 136 3.31 8.23 7.95
N GLU A 137 3.03 7.75 9.16
CA GLU A 137 3.88 6.81 9.91
C GLU A 137 3.16 5.46 10.13
N PRO A 138 3.90 4.35 10.28
CA PRO A 138 3.31 3.07 10.67
C PRO A 138 2.42 3.20 11.91
N PHE A 139 1.24 2.59 11.87
CA PHE A 139 0.34 2.59 13.02
C PHE A 139 0.71 1.46 13.96
N CYS A 140 1.13 1.79 15.17
CA CYS A 140 1.21 0.84 16.28
C CYS A 140 0.24 1.25 17.40
N CYS A 141 -0.56 0.34 17.95
CA CYS A 141 -0.74 -1.03 17.51
C CYS A 141 -2.21 -1.39 17.59
N LEU A 142 -2.65 -2.30 16.71
CA LEU A 142 -3.94 -2.96 16.83
C LEU A 142 -3.88 -3.88 18.06
N GLN A 143 -4.83 -3.72 18.97
CA GLN A 143 -4.96 -4.46 20.22
C GLN A 143 -6.44 -4.64 20.53
N THR A 144 -6.79 -5.67 21.30
CA THR A 144 -8.11 -5.73 21.92
C THR A 144 -8.04 -5.14 23.33
N ASN A 145 -9.19 -4.78 23.90
CA ASN A 145 -9.28 -4.33 25.30
C ASN A 145 -8.80 -5.39 26.32
N GLN A 146 -8.69 -6.66 25.91
CA GLN A 146 -8.36 -7.78 26.78
C GLN A 146 -6.96 -8.36 26.52
N PHE A 147 -6.44 -8.22 25.30
CA PHE A 147 -5.22 -8.87 24.86
C PHE A 147 -4.41 -8.00 23.90
N GLN A 148 -3.10 -8.11 23.99
CA GLN A 148 -2.16 -7.49 23.07
C GLN A 148 -2.08 -8.32 21.76
N GLY A 149 -3.16 -8.43 20.98
CA GLY A 149 -3.12 -9.14 19.69
C GLY A 149 -4.29 -10.10 19.46
N ILE A 150 -4.12 -10.99 18.47
CA ILE A 150 -5.08 -12.05 18.15
C ILE A 150 -4.98 -13.14 19.22
N GLN A 151 -6.12 -13.62 19.70
CA GLN A 151 -6.22 -14.76 20.60
C GLN A 151 -7.24 -15.75 20.09
N GLY A 152 -6.87 -17.03 20.10
CA GLY A 152 -7.67 -18.11 19.58
C GLY A 152 -7.81 -19.28 20.54
N LYS A 153 -8.94 -20.00 20.45
CA LYS A 153 -9.18 -21.22 21.25
C LYS A 153 -8.67 -22.49 20.56
N HIS A 154 -8.35 -22.40 19.27
CA HIS A 154 -7.90 -23.52 18.46
C HIS A 154 -6.43 -23.36 18.10
N TYR A 155 -5.69 -24.47 18.06
CA TYR A 155 -4.31 -24.54 17.58
C TYR A 155 -3.35 -23.51 18.21
N ASN A 156 -3.59 -23.17 19.49
CA ASN A 156 -2.73 -22.29 20.27
C ASN A 156 -2.44 -20.92 19.60
N VAL A 157 -3.40 -20.38 18.85
CA VAL A 157 -3.26 -19.07 18.21
C VAL A 157 -3.15 -18.00 19.29
N SER A 158 -2.00 -17.33 19.32
CA SER A 158 -1.80 -16.12 20.10
C SER A 158 -0.77 -15.22 19.45
N THR A 159 -0.94 -13.91 19.59
CA THR A 159 0.02 -12.93 19.09
C THR A 159 0.28 -11.84 20.12
N GLY A 160 1.39 -11.14 19.95
CA GLY A 160 1.63 -9.81 20.48
C GLY A 160 0.95 -8.73 19.62
N PRO A 161 1.19 -7.43 19.92
CA PRO A 161 0.58 -6.32 19.19
C PRO A 161 0.85 -6.39 17.69
N VAL A 162 -0.14 -5.99 16.89
CA VAL A 162 -0.01 -5.91 15.43
C VAL A 162 0.29 -4.47 15.03
N THR A 163 1.38 -4.26 14.28
CA THR A 163 1.72 -2.96 13.67
C THR A 163 1.29 -2.95 12.22
N VAL A 164 0.62 -1.89 11.76
CA VAL A 164 0.36 -1.67 10.34
C VAL A 164 1.51 -0.85 9.76
N LEU A 165 2.34 -1.48 8.94
CA LEU A 165 3.56 -0.88 8.40
C LEU A 165 3.27 0.07 7.24
N ASP A 166 2.35 -0.34 6.36
CA ASP A 166 1.85 0.45 5.25
C ASP A 166 0.42 -0.01 4.91
N SER A 167 -0.22 0.66 3.96
CA SER A 167 -1.59 0.38 3.50
C SER A 167 -1.85 -1.07 3.07
N HIS A 168 -0.83 -1.92 2.87
CA HIS A 168 -0.97 -3.31 2.47
C HIS A 168 -0.24 -4.29 3.39
N THR A 169 0.61 -3.83 4.32
CA THR A 169 1.54 -4.70 5.04
C THR A 169 1.38 -4.54 6.54
N VAL A 170 1.21 -5.67 7.23
CA VAL A 170 1.14 -5.74 8.69
C VAL A 170 2.29 -6.55 9.25
N ARG A 171 2.69 -6.24 10.48
CA ARG A 171 3.66 -6.98 11.28
C ARG A 171 2.98 -7.51 12.53
N ILE A 172 2.99 -8.82 12.68
CA ILE A 172 2.36 -9.56 13.75
C ILE A 172 3.46 -10.05 14.68
N SER A 173 3.60 -9.42 15.85
CA SER A 173 4.65 -9.79 16.81
C SER A 173 4.26 -11.03 17.63
N LYS A 174 5.25 -11.72 18.20
CA LYS A 174 5.08 -12.89 19.09
C LYS A 174 4.07 -13.92 18.57
N PHE A 175 4.15 -14.24 17.28
CA PHE A 175 3.17 -15.12 16.64
C PHE A 175 3.36 -16.57 17.13
N ALA A 176 2.30 -17.15 17.69
CA ALA A 176 2.24 -18.55 18.10
C ALA A 176 1.03 -19.23 17.44
N PHE A 177 1.26 -20.44 16.93
CA PHE A 177 0.29 -21.24 16.18
C PHE A 177 0.81 -22.67 15.97
N ASP A 178 -0.01 -23.67 16.26
CA ASP A 178 0.27 -25.09 16.04
C ASP A 178 0.01 -25.49 14.57
N GLY A 179 0.73 -24.88 13.62
CA GLY A 179 0.53 -25.09 12.19
C GLY A 179 0.74 -26.54 11.73
N THR A 180 1.56 -27.32 12.44
CA THR A 180 1.78 -28.75 12.16
C THR A 180 0.55 -29.63 12.39
N LYS A 181 -0.44 -29.14 13.15
CA LYS A 181 -1.70 -29.84 13.45
C LYS A 181 -2.89 -29.21 12.73
N ALA A 182 -2.77 -27.95 12.32
CA ALA A 182 -3.83 -27.24 11.65
C ALA A 182 -3.98 -27.73 10.20
N PRO A 183 -5.20 -28.02 9.73
CA PRO A 183 -5.38 -28.58 8.38
C PRO A 183 -4.97 -27.63 7.24
N ASP A 184 -5.31 -26.33 7.35
CA ASP A 184 -5.11 -25.34 6.29
C ASP A 184 -5.13 -23.92 6.88
N GLY A 185 -4.13 -23.59 7.71
CA GLY A 185 -4.07 -22.31 8.45
C GLY A 185 -3.48 -21.15 7.64
N TRP A 186 -4.05 -19.96 7.74
CA TRP A 186 -3.61 -18.76 7.01
C TRP A 186 -3.62 -17.52 7.89
N ILE A 187 -2.75 -16.56 7.57
CA ILE A 187 -3.03 -15.15 7.89
C ILE A 187 -4.06 -14.66 6.89
N PHE A 188 -5.15 -14.08 7.40
CA PHE A 188 -6.35 -13.80 6.62
C PHE A 188 -6.91 -12.42 6.99
N ALA A 189 -7.54 -11.73 6.05
CA ALA A 189 -8.21 -10.46 6.32
C ALA A 189 -9.34 -10.24 5.33
N GLY A 190 -10.37 -9.52 5.73
CA GLY A 190 -11.55 -9.33 4.89
C GLY A 190 -12.50 -8.31 5.46
N LYS A 191 -13.67 -8.19 4.84
CA LYS A 191 -14.71 -7.23 5.20
C LYS A 191 -16.01 -7.93 5.54
N GLY A 192 -16.68 -7.53 6.62
CA GLY A 192 -17.86 -8.21 7.14
C GLY A 192 -17.51 -9.43 8.00
N GLY A 193 -18.33 -10.49 7.96
CA GLY A 193 -18.10 -11.69 8.77
C GLY A 193 -16.81 -12.41 8.38
N VAL A 194 -16.14 -13.06 9.33
CA VAL A 194 -14.90 -13.82 9.08
C VAL A 194 -15.24 -15.15 8.38
N SER A 195 -15.14 -15.20 7.05
CA SER A 195 -15.35 -16.42 6.26
C SER A 195 -14.51 -16.44 4.97
N GLN A 196 -14.45 -17.60 4.31
CA GLN A 196 -13.76 -17.78 3.02
C GLN A 196 -14.28 -16.81 1.95
N GLU A 197 -15.58 -16.52 1.95
CA GLU A 197 -16.25 -15.72 0.91
C GLU A 197 -15.92 -14.22 1.01
N THR A 198 -15.64 -13.74 2.21
CA THR A 198 -15.50 -12.30 2.54
C THR A 198 -14.06 -11.87 2.77
N GLY A 199 -13.12 -12.82 2.79
CA GLY A 199 -11.72 -12.55 3.10
C GLY A 199 -10.72 -13.02 2.07
N HIS A 200 -9.46 -12.72 2.37
CA HIS A 200 -8.33 -12.92 1.50
C HIS A 200 -7.14 -13.48 2.26
N LYS A 201 -6.45 -14.44 1.64
CA LYS A 201 -5.17 -14.96 2.12
C LYS A 201 -4.09 -13.89 1.98
N LEU A 202 -3.40 -13.59 3.07
CA LEU A 202 -2.23 -12.71 3.05
C LEU A 202 -0.98 -13.49 2.67
N GLN A 203 -0.04 -12.80 2.02
CA GLN A 203 1.29 -13.32 1.75
C GLN A 203 2.19 -13.07 2.96
N VAL A 204 2.68 -14.13 3.60
CA VAL A 204 3.75 -14.00 4.60
C VAL A 204 5.08 -13.75 3.88
N LEU A 205 5.72 -12.63 4.17
CA LEU A 205 7.00 -12.21 3.60
C LEU A 205 8.17 -12.85 4.37
N GLY A 206 9.32 -12.98 3.72
CA GLY A 206 10.54 -13.51 4.35
C GLY A 206 10.56 -15.03 4.51
N ARG A 207 9.53 -15.73 4.02
CA ARG A 207 9.62 -17.17 3.74
C ARG A 207 10.43 -17.40 2.48
N ASP A 208 11.15 -18.52 2.43
CA ASP A 208 11.88 -18.99 1.23
C ASP A 208 10.95 -19.33 0.04
N GLU A 209 9.66 -19.03 0.18
CA GLU A 209 8.55 -19.33 -0.71
C GLU A 209 7.88 -18.03 -1.15
N VAL A 210 7.78 -17.83 -2.46
CA VAL A 210 7.07 -16.66 -3.02
C VAL A 210 5.59 -16.95 -3.24
N VAL A 211 5.19 -18.23 -3.17
CA VAL A 211 3.77 -18.60 -3.18
C VAL A 211 3.19 -18.37 -1.78
N GLN A 212 1.96 -17.88 -1.75
CA GLN A 212 1.16 -17.90 -0.54
C GLN A 212 0.92 -19.35 -0.17
N CYS A 213 1.59 -19.84 0.87
CA CYS A 213 1.42 -21.19 1.39
C CYS A 213 0.75 -21.16 2.76
N ALA A 214 0.01 -22.23 3.06
CA ALA A 214 -0.57 -22.40 4.37
C ALA A 214 0.54 -22.50 5.43
N LEU A 215 0.21 -22.10 6.64
CA LEU A 215 1.08 -22.11 7.80
C LEU A 215 1.12 -23.54 8.36
N HIS A 216 2.06 -24.36 7.88
CA HIS A 216 2.24 -25.76 8.32
C HIS A 216 3.32 -25.93 9.39
N GLU A 217 4.00 -24.85 9.75
CA GLU A 217 5.09 -24.85 10.72
C GLU A 217 4.59 -24.56 12.13
N GLN A 218 5.38 -25.00 13.12
CA GLN A 218 5.14 -24.66 14.50
C GLN A 218 5.66 -23.25 14.79
N TYR A 219 4.81 -22.41 15.36
CA TYR A 219 5.19 -21.10 15.88
C TYR A 219 5.00 -21.08 17.38
N VAL A 220 6.03 -20.63 18.12
CA VAL A 220 6.07 -20.72 19.59
C VAL A 220 6.00 -19.35 20.28
N GLY A 221 5.80 -18.26 19.53
CA GLY A 221 5.60 -16.92 20.09
C GLY A 221 6.87 -16.10 20.34
N ASP A 222 8.03 -16.54 19.87
CA ASP A 222 9.32 -15.84 19.99
C ASP A 222 9.70 -14.99 18.76
N GLY A 223 8.99 -15.18 17.64
CA GLY A 223 9.22 -14.47 16.39
C GLY A 223 8.10 -13.49 15.98
N GLU A 224 8.26 -12.91 14.80
CA GLU A 224 7.25 -12.07 14.15
C GLU A 224 6.95 -12.58 12.74
N LEU A 225 5.74 -12.29 12.25
CA LEU A 225 5.36 -12.47 10.86
C LEU A 225 5.10 -11.12 10.22
N ILE A 226 5.61 -10.93 9.02
CA ILE A 226 5.22 -9.80 8.17
C ILE A 226 4.28 -10.34 7.10
N ALA A 227 3.04 -9.87 7.08
CA ALA A 227 2.02 -10.36 6.16
C ALA A 227 1.51 -9.21 5.27
N ARG A 228 1.29 -9.51 3.99
CA ARG A 228 0.88 -8.53 2.98
C ARG A 228 -0.46 -8.91 2.36
N LEU A 229 -1.37 -7.93 2.31
CA LEU A 229 -2.65 -8.01 1.64
C LEU A 229 -2.50 -8.21 0.13
N PRO A 230 -3.50 -8.81 -0.54
CA PRO A 230 -3.53 -8.83 -1.99
C PRO A 230 -3.40 -7.41 -2.58
N PRO A 231 -2.79 -7.25 -3.75
CA PRO A 231 -2.49 -5.92 -4.31
C PRO A 231 -3.67 -5.01 -4.65
N ASN A 232 -4.90 -5.53 -4.61
CA ASN A 232 -6.15 -4.80 -4.83
C ASN A 232 -6.94 -4.59 -3.54
N VAL A 233 -6.34 -4.87 -2.40
CA VAL A 233 -6.95 -4.80 -1.07
C VAL A 233 -5.98 -4.08 -0.15
N SER A 234 -6.43 -2.95 0.39
CA SER A 234 -5.70 -2.20 1.41
C SER A 234 -6.30 -2.44 2.79
N VAL A 235 -5.59 -1.98 3.82
CA VAL A 235 -6.07 -2.01 5.21
C VAL A 235 -7.33 -1.16 5.44
N TYR A 236 -7.66 -0.26 4.51
CA TYR A 236 -8.91 0.52 4.53
C TYR A 236 -10.10 -0.27 3.99
N ASP A 237 -9.85 -1.46 3.43
CA ASP A 237 -10.84 -2.30 2.76
C ASP A 237 -11.21 -3.53 3.57
N ILE A 238 -10.64 -3.67 4.77
CA ILE A 238 -10.83 -4.80 5.68
C ILE A 238 -11.37 -4.31 7.01
N ASP A 239 -12.22 -5.14 7.62
CA ASP A 239 -12.78 -4.92 8.95
C ASP A 239 -12.14 -5.87 9.98
N TYR A 240 -11.32 -6.84 9.54
CA TYR A 240 -10.65 -7.79 10.42
C TYR A 240 -9.30 -8.29 9.89
N LEU A 241 -8.43 -8.73 10.80
CA LEU A 241 -7.22 -9.52 10.57
C LEU A 241 -7.27 -10.78 11.43
N ALA A 242 -7.10 -11.95 10.84
CA ALA A 242 -7.35 -13.24 11.47
C ALA A 242 -6.24 -14.26 11.24
N VAL A 243 -6.18 -15.26 12.12
CA VAL A 243 -5.68 -16.60 11.80
C VAL A 243 -6.88 -17.46 11.46
N PHE A 244 -6.88 -18.05 10.28
CA PHE A 244 -8.08 -18.65 9.70
C PHE A 244 -7.79 -20.02 9.10
N CYS A 245 -8.66 -21.00 9.35
CA CYS A 245 -8.66 -22.25 8.63
C CYS A 245 -9.40 -22.10 7.33
N TYR A 246 -8.68 -22.05 6.22
CA TYR A 246 -9.33 -21.88 4.93
C TYR A 246 -10.15 -23.12 4.59
N GLN A 247 -9.58 -24.33 4.49
CA GLN A 247 -10.32 -25.57 4.17
C GLN A 247 -11.68 -25.76 4.87
N TYR A 248 -11.81 -25.44 6.15
CA TYR A 248 -13.02 -25.68 6.93
C TYR A 248 -13.85 -24.43 7.23
N ASP A 249 -13.45 -23.25 6.73
CA ASP A 249 -14.16 -21.99 6.95
C ASP A 249 -14.30 -21.64 8.44
N VAL A 250 -13.21 -21.80 9.20
CA VAL A 250 -13.20 -21.61 10.66
C VAL A 250 -12.25 -20.49 11.07
N ASP A 251 -12.79 -19.51 11.77
CA ASP A 251 -12.00 -18.50 12.47
C ASP A 251 -11.27 -19.12 13.67
N PHE A 252 -9.93 -19.13 13.62
CA PHE A 252 -9.12 -19.54 14.77
C PHE A 252 -8.92 -18.39 15.75
N GLY A 253 -9.13 -17.14 15.33
CA GLY A 253 -9.08 -15.93 16.13
C GLY A 253 -8.81 -14.72 15.23
N HIS A 254 -9.44 -13.59 15.54
CA HIS A 254 -9.27 -12.34 14.80
C HIS A 254 -9.13 -11.10 15.69
N LEU A 255 -8.68 -10.03 15.05
CA LEU A 255 -8.70 -8.65 15.51
C LEU A 255 -9.57 -7.83 14.58
N ASP A 256 -10.43 -6.99 15.14
CA ASP A 256 -11.16 -5.99 14.37
C ASP A 256 -10.19 -4.90 13.89
N VAL A 257 -10.41 -4.43 12.66
CA VAL A 257 -9.67 -3.36 12.01
C VAL A 257 -10.70 -2.34 11.53
N ASN A 258 -10.44 -1.06 11.75
CA ASN A 258 -11.28 -0.01 11.19
C ASN A 258 -10.39 1.22 10.96
N PHE A 259 -10.01 1.41 9.70
CA PHE A 259 -9.19 2.55 9.29
C PHE A 259 -9.88 3.29 8.17
N THR A 260 -9.73 4.62 8.20
CA THR A 260 -10.00 5.47 7.04
C THR A 260 -8.72 6.25 6.68
N PRO A 261 -8.47 6.56 5.40
CA PRO A 261 -7.32 7.38 5.02
C PRO A 261 -7.27 8.74 5.73
N GLU A 262 -8.42 9.30 6.07
CA GLU A 262 -8.57 10.60 6.71
C GLU A 262 -8.22 10.56 8.21
N GLU A 263 -8.70 9.54 8.93
CA GLU A 263 -8.47 9.41 10.38
C GLU A 263 -7.13 8.72 10.67
N ASN A 264 -6.70 7.84 9.78
CA ASN A 264 -5.54 6.98 9.94
C ASN A 264 -4.67 7.01 8.69
N PRO A 265 -4.01 8.14 8.37
CA PRO A 265 -3.12 8.22 7.23
C PRO A 265 -1.91 7.29 7.44
N LEU A 266 -1.88 6.19 6.71
CA LEU A 266 -0.79 5.20 6.75
C LEU A 266 0.20 5.39 5.60
N PRO A 267 1.43 4.88 5.71
CA PRO A 267 2.35 4.83 4.59
C PRO A 267 1.71 4.13 3.39
N ALA A 268 1.91 4.66 2.19
CA ALA A 268 1.39 4.02 0.98
C ALA A 268 2.27 2.84 0.57
N TYR A 269 1.63 1.79 0.06
CA TYR A 269 2.35 0.66 -0.51
C TYR A 269 3.01 1.07 -1.83
N ILE A 270 4.32 0.83 -1.92
CA ILE A 270 5.12 1.07 -3.12
C ILE A 270 5.53 -0.29 -3.69
N PRO A 271 5.17 -0.60 -4.95
CA PRO A 271 5.60 -1.85 -5.58
C PRO A 271 7.12 -2.02 -5.58
N PRO A 272 7.64 -3.25 -5.46
CA PRO A 272 9.08 -3.52 -5.42
C PRO A 272 9.76 -3.09 -6.71
N THR A 273 11.07 -2.83 -6.67
CA THR A 273 11.83 -2.41 -7.86
C THR A 273 12.04 -3.56 -8.83
N SER A 274 12.17 -3.27 -10.14
CA SER A 274 12.43 -4.28 -11.18
C SER A 274 13.68 -5.13 -10.93
N ASP A 275 14.68 -4.56 -10.26
CA ASP A 275 15.96 -5.23 -9.95
C ASP A 275 15.86 -6.12 -8.70
N GLN A 276 14.75 -6.02 -7.96
CA GLN A 276 14.32 -6.96 -6.94
C GLN A 276 12.93 -7.50 -7.30
N PRO A 277 12.81 -8.22 -8.44
CA PRO A 277 11.54 -8.80 -8.82
C PRO A 277 11.14 -9.81 -7.75
N PHE A 278 9.82 -9.97 -7.52
CA PHE A 278 9.31 -11.08 -6.73
C PHE A 278 10.00 -12.37 -7.24
N PRO A 279 10.70 -13.15 -6.39
CA PRO A 279 11.34 -14.36 -6.85
C PRO A 279 10.26 -15.29 -7.47
N ALA A 280 10.64 -16.14 -8.41
CA ALA A 280 9.65 -17.01 -9.05
C ALA A 280 8.94 -17.87 -7.96
N PRO A 281 7.61 -18.01 -8.02
CA PRO A 281 6.87 -18.84 -7.08
C PRO A 281 7.42 -20.28 -7.06
N LYS A 282 8.05 -20.68 -5.95
CA LYS A 282 8.26 -22.09 -5.61
C LYS A 282 6.91 -22.66 -5.17
N LYS A 283 6.56 -23.85 -5.66
CA LYS A 283 5.32 -24.53 -5.24
C LYS A 283 5.35 -24.72 -3.72
N CYS A 284 4.20 -24.52 -3.08
CA CYS A 284 4.00 -25.00 -1.72
C CYS A 284 4.16 -26.53 -1.76
N ASP A 285 5.06 -27.06 -0.93
CA ASP A 285 5.24 -28.50 -0.78
C ASP A 285 4.08 -29.12 0.03
#